data_AF-A0A4V2SYK9-F1
#
_entry.id   AF-A0A4V2SYK9-F1
#
_cell.length_a   1.000
_cell.length_b   1.000
_cell.length_c   1.000
_cell.angle_alpha   90.00
_cell.angle_beta   90.00
_cell.angle_gamma   90.00
#
_symmetry.space_group_name_H-M   'P 1'
#
loop_
_entity.id
_entity.type
_entity.pdbx_description
1 polymer ?
#
loop_
_entity_poly.entity_id
_entity_poly.type
_entity_poly.pdbx_seq_one_letter_code
_entity_poly.pdbx_strand_id
1 'polypeptide(L)'
;MKTLYRSTVPLLILLTHGASHAQVVPIDAVARPDSIAIAIDKADVTDPKLRTLYAQSKWRALWSKQSIAAFQSALADRGRHGLDHLAFDVDTMDSSSAVADVAWSRAALSYAEALAKGHIDPASLHEVYTLPRPKTDVTAGLSIALATGKLTEWLASLAPQDAEYRALSDAYLRFSQAAAAAGPTQPIAGGLIRVGDRDPRVAAIADQLTQSGYLAHSDLATEPSRLAPSPTSALYTQALSDALKGLQTDYGIAADGVVGPETLKVLNLGAGDRARALGVALERRRWLERTPPATRIDVNTAASQLRYYRDGTVADERKVVVGEPGHETPALASPIFRLVANPTWTVPKSIQNGEMANVDDAYLQAHNMVLRDGWIVQQPGPDNALGLVKFDMANNQAIYLHDTSAPALFARSQRHLSHGCVRVEDALGFAQMLAEDEGVADAWQAAQATGEMTFVPLPRRIPVRLLYHNVYVGADGAIAFRTDPYGWNDPIAEQLGFAKSSARRAEAQAIDIGP
;
A
#
# COMPACT_ATOMS: atom_id res chain seq x y z
N MET A 1 -47.93 -59.47 17.50
CA MET A 1 -47.09 -59.94 16.37
C MET A 1 -45.96 -58.94 16.20
N LYS A 2 -44.75 -59.24 16.72
CA LYS A 2 -43.49 -59.33 15.96
C LYS A 2 -43.45 -58.36 14.77
N THR A 3 -42.64 -57.31 14.77
CA THR A 3 -41.22 -57.37 14.33
C THR A 3 -40.43 -56.14 14.82
N LEU A 4 -39.16 -56.35 15.16
CA LEU A 4 -38.15 -55.35 15.54
C LEU A 4 -37.69 -54.49 14.34
N TYR A 5 -37.34 -53.22 14.57
CA TYR A 5 -36.09 -52.65 14.03
C TYR A 5 -35.63 -51.45 14.88
N ARG A 6 -34.33 -51.47 15.21
CA ARG A 6 -33.59 -50.41 15.91
C ARG A 6 -33.25 -49.27 14.93
N SER A 7 -33.11 -48.06 15.46
CA SER A 7 -31.82 -47.32 15.49
C SER A 7 -31.88 -45.84 15.03
N THR A 8 -31.34 -45.00 15.93
CA THR A 8 -30.48 -43.83 15.73
C THR A 8 -31.01 -42.51 15.16
N VAL A 9 -30.97 -41.53 16.07
CA VAL A 9 -30.88 -40.06 15.95
C VAL A 9 -29.90 -39.62 14.86
N PRO A 10 -30.18 -38.55 14.07
CA PRO A 10 -29.14 -37.89 13.29
C PRO A 10 -28.38 -36.89 14.19
N LEU A 11 -27.11 -37.21 14.44
CA LEU A 11 -26.14 -36.33 15.07
C LEU A 11 -25.72 -35.25 14.07
N LEU A 12 -25.95 -33.99 14.45
CA LEU A 12 -25.45 -32.78 13.78
C LEU A 12 -23.92 -32.78 13.90
N ILE A 13 -23.19 -33.02 12.80
CA ILE A 13 -21.73 -32.93 12.79
C ILE A 13 -21.36 -31.45 12.60
N LEU A 14 -20.80 -30.86 13.66
CA LEU A 14 -20.03 -29.62 13.59
C LEU A 14 -18.81 -29.84 12.67
N LEU A 15 -18.69 -29.01 11.63
CA LEU A 15 -17.46 -28.85 10.86
C LEU A 15 -16.43 -28.08 11.70
N THR A 16 -15.65 -28.80 12.50
CA THR A 16 -14.42 -28.27 13.07
C THR A 16 -13.39 -28.09 11.95
N HIS A 17 -12.96 -26.85 11.72
CA HIS A 17 -11.85 -26.52 10.84
C HIS A 17 -10.55 -27.11 11.40
N GLY A 18 -10.21 -28.32 10.97
CA GLY A 18 -8.93 -28.94 11.24
C GLY A 18 -7.85 -28.28 10.38
N ALA A 19 -6.83 -27.72 11.04
CA ALA A 19 -5.59 -27.34 10.42
C ALA A 19 -5.02 -28.55 9.66
N SER A 20 -5.01 -28.47 8.33
CA SER A 20 -4.36 -29.48 7.50
C SER A 20 -2.85 -29.32 7.70
N HIS A 21 -2.26 -30.20 8.50
CA HIS A 21 -0.83 -30.44 8.46
C HIS A 21 -0.46 -30.79 7.02
N ALA A 22 0.34 -29.91 6.39
CA ALA A 22 1.00 -30.22 5.14
C ALA A 22 1.79 -31.52 5.32
N GLN A 23 1.25 -32.63 4.81
CA GLN A 23 2.01 -33.86 4.68
C GLN A 23 3.20 -33.56 3.77
N VAL A 24 4.39 -33.65 4.34
CA VAL A 24 5.65 -33.67 3.59
C VAL A 24 5.63 -34.95 2.77
N VAL A 25 5.22 -34.86 1.51
CA VAL A 25 5.34 -35.95 0.55
C VAL A 25 6.84 -36.13 0.27
N PRO A 26 7.42 -37.33 0.46
CA PRO A 26 8.80 -37.58 0.07
C PRO A 26 8.93 -37.39 -1.45
N ILE A 27 9.88 -36.55 -1.87
CA ILE A 27 10.09 -36.10 -3.26
C ILE A 27 10.79 -37.19 -4.11
N ASP A 28 10.83 -38.44 -3.62
CA ASP A 28 11.44 -39.54 -4.35
C ASP A 28 10.51 -40.00 -5.48
N ALA A 29 10.80 -39.47 -6.68
CA ALA A 29 10.36 -39.94 -7.98
C ALA A 29 8.84 -39.93 -8.21
N VAL A 30 8.25 -38.73 -8.31
CA VAL A 30 7.11 -38.58 -9.22
C VAL A 30 7.65 -38.77 -10.63
N ALA A 31 7.41 -39.96 -11.20
CA ALA A 31 7.71 -40.24 -12.60
C ALA A 31 6.97 -39.21 -13.48
N ARG A 32 7.72 -38.48 -14.30
CA ARG A 32 7.19 -37.43 -15.17
C ARG A 32 6.92 -38.05 -16.54
N PRO A 33 5.65 -38.27 -16.92
CA PRO A 33 5.32 -39.11 -18.07
C PRO A 33 5.82 -38.57 -19.43
N ASP A 34 6.14 -37.26 -19.53
CA ASP A 34 6.43 -36.60 -20.81
C ASP A 34 7.69 -35.69 -20.83
N SER A 35 8.60 -35.78 -19.85
CA SER A 35 9.84 -34.99 -19.90
C SER A 35 10.78 -35.56 -20.98
N ILE A 36 11.20 -34.72 -21.93
CA ILE A 36 12.18 -35.11 -22.95
C ILE A 36 13.45 -35.58 -22.22
N ALA A 37 14.04 -36.71 -22.64
CA ALA A 37 15.24 -37.29 -22.03
C ALA A 37 16.52 -36.49 -22.38
N ILE A 38 16.50 -35.18 -22.19
CA ILE A 38 17.63 -34.28 -22.41
C ILE A 38 18.43 -34.18 -21.10
N ALA A 39 19.72 -34.45 -21.18
CA ALA A 39 20.66 -34.20 -20.09
C ALA A 39 21.01 -32.72 -20.02
N ILE A 40 21.10 -32.18 -18.80
CA ILE A 40 21.50 -30.80 -18.52
C ILE A 40 22.92 -30.82 -17.99
N ASP A 41 23.84 -30.09 -18.64
CA ASP A 41 25.20 -29.96 -18.14
C ASP A 41 25.23 -29.11 -16.87
N LYS A 42 25.93 -29.61 -15.84
CA LYS A 42 26.10 -28.89 -14.58
C LYS A 42 26.93 -27.64 -14.73
N ALA A 43 27.84 -27.59 -15.71
CA ALA A 43 28.70 -26.45 -15.95
C ALA A 43 27.91 -25.23 -16.47
N ASP A 44 26.83 -25.48 -17.22
CA ASP A 44 26.04 -24.44 -17.87
C ASP A 44 25.03 -23.75 -16.92
N VAL A 45 24.79 -24.33 -15.74
CA VAL A 45 23.85 -23.80 -14.75
C VAL A 45 24.60 -23.15 -13.59
N THR A 46 24.75 -21.82 -13.64
CA THR A 46 25.48 -21.05 -12.63
C THR A 46 24.58 -20.53 -11.49
N ASP A 47 23.31 -20.27 -11.76
CA ASP A 47 22.35 -19.78 -10.76
C ASP A 47 22.09 -20.82 -9.65
N PRO A 48 22.28 -20.50 -8.36
CA PRO A 48 22.13 -21.47 -7.27
C PRO A 48 20.73 -22.10 -7.14
N LYS A 49 19.65 -21.36 -7.45
CA LYS A 49 18.27 -21.87 -7.40
C LYS A 49 18.04 -22.85 -8.54
N LEU A 50 18.52 -22.53 -9.75
CA LEU A 50 18.46 -23.46 -10.88
C LEU A 50 19.28 -24.73 -10.59
N ARG A 51 20.49 -24.60 -10.02
CA ARG A 51 21.29 -25.78 -9.62
C ARG A 51 20.54 -26.67 -8.63
N THR A 52 19.86 -26.08 -7.65
CA THR A 52 19.03 -26.81 -6.67
C THR A 52 17.89 -27.54 -7.37
N LEU A 53 17.18 -26.85 -8.28
CA LEU A 53 16.08 -27.40 -9.07
C LEU A 53 16.52 -28.59 -9.94
N TYR A 54 17.61 -28.45 -10.70
CA TYR A 54 18.13 -29.52 -11.57
C TYR A 54 18.82 -30.65 -10.81
N ALA A 55 19.41 -30.38 -9.64
CA ALA A 55 19.91 -31.45 -8.78
C ALA A 55 18.79 -32.40 -8.35
N GLN A 56 17.61 -31.87 -7.99
CA GLN A 56 16.42 -32.66 -7.65
C GLN A 56 15.92 -33.50 -8.84
N SER A 57 16.07 -33.02 -10.08
CA SER A 57 15.71 -33.78 -11.29
C SER A 57 16.79 -34.74 -11.77
N LYS A 58 17.90 -34.90 -11.03
CA LYS A 58 19.09 -35.65 -11.45
C LYS A 58 19.65 -35.15 -12.78
N TRP A 59 19.65 -33.82 -12.98
CA TRP A 59 20.18 -33.12 -14.14
C TRP A 59 19.53 -33.52 -15.46
N ARG A 60 18.21 -33.72 -15.40
CA ARG A 60 17.35 -33.96 -16.57
C ARG A 60 16.45 -32.75 -16.80
N ALA A 61 16.10 -32.54 -18.07
CA ALA A 61 15.13 -31.54 -18.48
C ALA A 61 13.82 -31.63 -17.67
N LEU A 62 13.28 -30.46 -17.34
CA LEU A 62 12.12 -30.31 -16.46
C LEU A 62 10.83 -30.07 -17.24
N TRP A 63 10.93 -29.52 -18.45
CA TRP A 63 9.81 -28.96 -19.19
C TRP A 63 9.26 -29.95 -20.22
N SER A 64 7.93 -30.08 -20.23
CA SER A 64 7.18 -30.78 -21.28
C SER A 64 6.46 -29.76 -22.17
N LYS A 65 5.96 -30.20 -23.32
CA LYS A 65 5.12 -29.32 -24.18
C LYS A 65 3.92 -28.76 -23.42
N GLN A 66 3.33 -29.55 -22.51
CA GLN A 66 2.21 -29.12 -21.69
C GLN A 66 2.61 -28.05 -20.67
N SER A 67 3.74 -28.22 -19.96
CA SER A 67 4.17 -27.22 -18.98
C SER A 67 4.64 -25.93 -19.64
N ILE A 68 5.27 -26.01 -20.82
CA ILE A 68 5.61 -24.83 -21.63
C ILE A 68 4.35 -24.06 -21.99
N ALA A 69 3.33 -24.73 -22.55
CA ALA A 69 2.06 -24.08 -22.90
C ALA A 69 1.36 -23.47 -21.67
N ALA A 70 1.37 -24.18 -20.53
CA ALA A 70 0.81 -23.68 -19.28
C ALA A 70 1.52 -22.42 -18.78
N PHE A 71 2.85 -22.37 -18.87
CA PHE A 71 3.63 -21.20 -18.47
C PHE A 71 3.46 -20.03 -19.44
N GLN A 72 3.48 -20.27 -20.74
CA GLN A 72 3.20 -19.24 -21.76
C GLN A 72 1.81 -18.63 -21.54
N SER A 73 0.79 -19.44 -21.26
CA SER A 73 -0.55 -18.95 -20.91
C SER A 73 -0.53 -18.09 -19.64
N ALA A 74 0.23 -18.49 -18.61
CA ALA A 74 0.34 -17.70 -17.37
C ALA A 74 1.10 -16.38 -17.58
N LEU A 75 2.12 -16.38 -18.44
CA LEU A 75 2.86 -15.17 -18.83
C LEU A 75 2.00 -14.23 -19.70
N ALA A 76 1.10 -14.75 -20.53
CA ALA A 76 0.19 -13.92 -21.31
C ALA A 76 -0.76 -13.10 -20.43
N ASP A 77 -1.10 -13.60 -19.23
CA ASP A 77 -1.99 -12.93 -18.26
C ASP A 77 -1.25 -12.05 -17.25
N ARG A 78 0.07 -11.88 -17.39
CA ARG A 78 0.93 -11.12 -16.45
C ARG A 78 0.52 -9.66 -16.26
N GLY A 79 -0.24 -9.11 -17.21
CA GLY A 79 -0.85 -7.78 -17.10
C GLY A 79 -1.74 -7.64 -15.86
N ARG A 80 -2.42 -8.71 -15.41
CA ARG A 80 -3.19 -8.69 -14.14
C ARG A 80 -2.35 -8.38 -12.90
N HIS A 81 -1.04 -8.44 -13.02
CA HIS A 81 -0.12 -8.18 -11.93
C HIS A 81 0.73 -6.93 -12.17
N GLY A 82 0.46 -6.16 -13.23
CA GLY A 82 1.29 -5.02 -13.61
C GLY A 82 2.71 -5.41 -14.02
N LEU A 83 2.87 -6.61 -14.60
CA LEU A 83 4.16 -7.18 -15.01
C LEU A 83 4.30 -7.30 -16.54
N ASP A 84 3.37 -6.73 -17.31
CA ASP A 84 3.32 -6.77 -18.77
C ASP A 84 4.45 -5.98 -19.46
N HIS A 85 5.04 -5.03 -18.73
CA HIS A 85 6.21 -4.26 -19.14
C HIS A 85 7.55 -4.99 -18.92
N LEU A 86 7.55 -6.09 -18.17
CA LEU A 86 8.74 -6.90 -17.93
C LEU A 86 8.92 -7.97 -19.01
N ALA A 87 10.15 -8.16 -19.44
CA ALA A 87 10.53 -9.26 -20.32
C ALA A 87 10.88 -10.49 -19.49
N PHE A 88 10.33 -11.64 -19.89
CA PHE A 88 10.65 -12.96 -19.34
C PHE A 88 11.29 -13.87 -20.40
N ASP A 89 11.88 -13.29 -21.45
CA ASP A 89 12.73 -13.87 -22.53
C ASP A 89 12.58 -15.38 -22.80
N VAL A 90 11.40 -15.79 -23.28
CA VAL A 90 11.11 -17.20 -23.60
C VAL A 90 10.42 -17.44 -24.95
N ASP A 91 9.98 -16.38 -25.64
CA ASP A 91 9.10 -16.49 -26.83
C ASP A 91 9.79 -17.02 -28.09
N THR A 92 11.13 -17.11 -28.11
CA THR A 92 11.92 -17.47 -29.31
C THR A 92 12.71 -18.78 -29.18
N MET A 93 12.50 -19.55 -28.11
CA MET A 93 13.35 -20.69 -27.79
C MET A 93 12.85 -22.01 -28.38
N ASP A 94 13.77 -22.79 -28.96
CA ASP A 94 13.52 -24.18 -29.35
C ASP A 94 13.30 -25.04 -28.09
N SER A 95 12.05 -25.44 -27.89
CA SER A 95 11.57 -26.27 -26.77
C SER A 95 12.27 -27.63 -26.60
N SER A 96 13.13 -28.04 -27.54
CA SER A 96 13.82 -29.33 -27.54
C SER A 96 15.31 -29.28 -27.15
N SER A 97 15.81 -28.15 -26.62
CA SER A 97 17.21 -27.99 -26.21
C SER A 97 17.41 -27.87 -24.69
N ALA A 98 18.56 -28.32 -24.20
CA ALA A 98 18.97 -28.15 -22.80
C ALA A 98 19.05 -26.66 -22.40
N VAL A 99 19.51 -25.81 -23.31
CA VAL A 99 19.60 -24.36 -23.12
C VAL A 99 18.21 -23.75 -22.92
N ALA A 100 17.24 -24.14 -23.74
CA ALA A 100 15.86 -23.68 -23.59
C ALA A 100 15.25 -24.14 -22.26
N ASP A 101 15.44 -25.40 -21.86
CA ASP A 101 14.92 -25.92 -20.59
C ASP A 101 15.42 -25.08 -19.39
N VAL A 102 16.72 -24.75 -19.37
CA VAL A 102 17.32 -23.89 -18.34
C VAL A 102 16.76 -22.48 -18.36
N ALA A 103 16.54 -21.92 -19.55
CA ALA A 103 15.96 -20.59 -19.70
C ALA A 103 14.48 -20.53 -19.29
N TRP A 104 13.67 -21.52 -19.65
CA TRP A 104 12.29 -21.65 -19.17
C TRP A 104 12.24 -21.73 -17.64
N SER A 105 13.14 -22.50 -17.04
CA SER A 105 13.26 -22.59 -15.58
C SER A 105 13.62 -21.26 -14.95
N ARG A 106 14.55 -20.49 -15.55
CA ARG A 106 14.93 -19.16 -15.08
C ARG A 106 13.77 -18.18 -15.16
N ALA A 107 13.08 -18.14 -16.30
CA ALA A 107 11.92 -17.28 -16.51
C ALA A 107 10.78 -17.62 -15.54
N ALA A 108 10.49 -18.91 -15.33
CA ALA A 108 9.45 -19.35 -14.43
C ALA A 108 9.77 -19.03 -12.96
N LEU A 109 11.02 -19.20 -12.53
CA LEU A 109 11.45 -18.77 -11.19
C LEU A 109 11.34 -17.25 -11.04
N SER A 110 11.81 -16.47 -12.02
CA SER A 110 11.72 -15.00 -11.99
C SER A 110 10.27 -14.54 -11.91
N TYR A 111 9.38 -15.10 -12.71
CA TYR A 111 7.94 -14.78 -12.69
C TYR A 111 7.29 -15.21 -11.37
N ALA A 112 7.58 -16.42 -10.89
CA ALA A 112 7.09 -16.91 -9.60
C ALA A 112 7.55 -16.01 -8.44
N GLU A 113 8.79 -15.51 -8.46
CA GLU A 113 9.29 -14.55 -7.47
C GLU A 113 8.55 -13.22 -7.56
N ALA A 114 8.37 -12.69 -8.76
CA ALA A 114 7.63 -11.46 -8.98
C ALA A 114 6.21 -11.55 -8.42
N LEU A 115 5.51 -12.67 -8.64
CA LEU A 115 4.17 -12.93 -8.09
C LEU A 115 4.20 -13.12 -6.57
N ALA A 116 5.13 -13.92 -6.05
CA ALA A 116 5.15 -14.35 -4.65
C ALA A 116 5.60 -13.27 -3.69
N LYS A 117 6.56 -12.41 -4.07
CA LYS A 117 7.19 -11.45 -3.16
C LYS A 117 7.47 -10.08 -3.76
N GLY A 118 7.11 -9.86 -5.02
CA GLY A 118 7.45 -8.66 -5.78
C GLY A 118 8.68 -8.87 -6.66
N HIS A 119 8.75 -8.13 -7.76
CA HIS A 119 9.92 -8.08 -8.64
C HIS A 119 11.10 -7.36 -7.97
N ILE A 120 10.79 -6.39 -7.11
CA ILE A 120 11.76 -5.49 -6.49
C ILE A 120 11.91 -5.84 -5.01
N ASP A 121 13.13 -5.76 -4.49
CA ASP A 121 13.36 -5.85 -3.05
C ASP A 121 13.19 -4.45 -2.41
N PRO A 122 12.18 -4.21 -1.57
CA PRO A 122 12.02 -2.92 -0.90
C PRO A 122 13.24 -2.52 -0.05
N ALA A 123 14.05 -3.47 0.43
CA ALA A 123 15.28 -3.16 1.17
C ALA A 123 16.38 -2.55 0.29
N SER A 124 16.27 -2.63 -1.04
CA SER A 124 17.17 -1.90 -1.95
C SER A 124 16.70 -0.46 -2.22
N LEU A 125 15.49 -0.09 -1.78
CA LEU A 125 14.89 1.23 -2.02
C LEU A 125 14.86 2.09 -0.76
N HIS A 126 14.75 1.47 0.41
CA HIS A 126 14.58 2.16 1.69
C HIS A 126 15.65 1.69 2.67
N GLU A 127 16.30 2.64 3.35
CA GLU A 127 17.23 2.33 4.43
C GLU A 127 16.54 1.55 5.56
N VAL A 128 15.28 1.89 5.84
CA VAL A 128 14.44 1.21 6.82
C VAL A 128 13.26 0.56 6.12
N TYR A 129 13.28 -0.78 6.05
CA TYR A 129 12.14 -1.59 5.69
C TYR A 129 12.06 -2.84 6.57
N THR A 130 11.09 -2.89 7.49
CA THR A 130 10.94 -4.02 8.44
C THR A 130 9.58 -4.69 8.40
N LEU A 131 8.73 -4.34 7.43
CA LEU A 131 7.45 -5.00 7.20
C LEU A 131 7.69 -6.49 6.87
N PRO A 132 6.97 -7.43 7.49
CA PRO A 132 7.08 -8.86 7.18
C PRO A 132 6.80 -9.16 5.71
N ARG A 133 7.73 -9.90 5.08
CA ARG A 133 7.65 -10.31 3.67
C ARG A 133 7.23 -11.78 3.53
N PRO A 134 6.61 -12.16 2.39
CA PRO A 134 6.33 -13.57 2.08
C PRO A 134 7.59 -14.44 2.10
N LYS A 135 7.47 -15.65 2.66
CA LYS A 135 8.57 -16.64 2.77
C LYS A 135 8.42 -17.82 1.79
N THR A 136 7.70 -17.61 0.69
CA THR A 136 7.38 -18.66 -0.28
C THR A 136 8.65 -19.23 -0.94
N ASP A 137 8.87 -20.53 -0.82
CA ASP A 137 9.90 -21.25 -1.56
C ASP A 137 9.43 -21.56 -2.98
N VAL A 138 9.73 -20.64 -3.89
CA VAL A 138 9.36 -20.76 -5.30
C VAL A 138 10.10 -21.89 -6.02
N THR A 139 11.29 -22.29 -5.53
CA THR A 139 12.09 -23.35 -6.17
C THR A 139 11.49 -24.71 -5.88
N ALA A 140 11.16 -24.99 -4.62
CA ALA A 140 10.41 -26.19 -4.25
C ALA A 140 9.02 -26.20 -4.91
N GLY A 141 8.32 -25.06 -4.90
CA GLY A 141 7.01 -24.89 -5.53
C GLY A 141 7.01 -25.22 -7.03
N LEU A 142 7.97 -24.67 -7.80
CA LEU A 142 8.09 -24.94 -9.23
C LEU A 142 8.36 -26.43 -9.50
N SER A 143 9.26 -27.04 -8.73
CA SER A 143 9.59 -28.47 -8.86
C SER A 143 8.36 -29.36 -8.70
N ILE A 144 7.55 -29.10 -7.67
CA ILE A 144 6.31 -29.83 -7.38
C ILE A 144 5.28 -29.58 -8.49
N ALA A 145 5.05 -28.32 -8.85
CA ALA A 145 4.02 -27.95 -9.82
C ALA A 145 4.28 -28.54 -11.21
N LEU A 146 5.55 -28.60 -11.64
CA LEU A 146 5.96 -29.27 -12.88
C LEU A 146 5.76 -30.78 -12.79
N ALA A 147 6.13 -31.41 -11.66
CA ALA A 147 5.99 -32.85 -11.49
C ALA A 147 4.53 -33.32 -11.45
N THR A 148 3.63 -32.50 -10.92
CA THR A 148 2.20 -32.84 -10.80
C THR A 148 1.34 -32.29 -11.93
N GLY A 149 1.91 -31.59 -12.91
CA GLY A 149 1.15 -30.95 -13.99
C GLY A 149 0.23 -29.80 -13.53
N LYS A 150 0.54 -29.14 -12.41
CA LYS A 150 -0.28 -28.10 -11.77
C LYS A 150 0.33 -26.69 -11.86
N LEU A 151 1.12 -26.44 -12.90
CA LEU A 151 1.88 -25.19 -13.03
C LEU A 151 0.99 -23.94 -13.00
N THR A 152 -0.12 -23.94 -13.74
CA THR A 152 -1.06 -22.81 -13.80
C THR A 152 -1.71 -22.53 -12.44
N GLU A 153 -2.21 -23.58 -11.76
CA GLU A 153 -2.83 -23.46 -10.43
C GLU A 153 -1.85 -22.90 -9.41
N TRP A 154 -0.62 -23.41 -9.42
CA TRP A 154 0.42 -22.95 -8.51
C TRP A 154 0.80 -21.49 -8.76
N LEU A 155 1.09 -21.09 -10.00
CA LEU A 155 1.42 -19.70 -10.33
C LEU A 155 0.30 -18.74 -9.93
N ALA A 156 -0.95 -19.08 -10.23
CA ALA A 156 -2.12 -18.27 -9.88
C ALA A 156 -2.26 -18.05 -8.37
N SER A 157 -1.75 -18.97 -7.54
CA SER A 157 -1.83 -18.89 -6.08
C SER A 157 -0.77 -17.98 -5.42
N LEU A 158 0.27 -17.57 -6.16
CA LEU A 158 1.43 -16.86 -5.57
C LEU A 158 1.14 -15.39 -5.27
N ALA A 159 0.38 -14.72 -6.14
CA ALA A 159 -0.03 -13.33 -5.95
C ALA A 159 -1.05 -13.20 -4.80
N PRO A 160 -1.18 -12.03 -4.14
CA PRO A 160 -2.25 -11.79 -3.18
C PRO A 160 -3.63 -12.10 -3.78
N GLN A 161 -4.48 -12.75 -3.01
CA GLN A 161 -5.80 -13.20 -3.45
C GLN A 161 -6.93 -12.41 -2.80
N ASP A 162 -6.64 -11.35 -2.05
CA ASP A 162 -7.65 -10.55 -1.37
C ASP A 162 -8.43 -9.64 -2.34
N ALA A 163 -9.58 -9.13 -1.88
CA ALA A 163 -10.48 -8.32 -2.71
C ALA A 163 -9.82 -7.02 -3.19
N GLU A 164 -8.94 -6.42 -2.37
CA GLU A 164 -8.23 -5.19 -2.72
C GLU A 164 -7.25 -5.44 -3.87
N TYR A 165 -6.46 -6.52 -3.84
CA TYR A 165 -5.55 -6.85 -4.94
C TYR A 165 -6.29 -7.11 -6.26
N ARG A 166 -7.46 -7.77 -6.21
CA ARG A 166 -8.29 -7.98 -7.41
C ARG A 166 -8.84 -6.66 -7.95
N ALA A 167 -9.34 -5.78 -7.08
CA ALA A 167 -9.83 -4.47 -7.49
C ALA A 167 -8.75 -3.61 -8.14
N LEU A 168 -7.52 -3.63 -7.58
CA LEU A 168 -6.35 -2.95 -8.17
C LEU A 168 -5.95 -3.57 -9.52
N SER A 169 -6.01 -4.91 -9.63
CA SER A 169 -5.72 -5.65 -10.87
C SER A 169 -6.71 -5.28 -11.99
N ASP A 170 -8.01 -5.30 -11.69
CA ASP A 170 -9.05 -4.95 -12.66
C ASP A 170 -8.95 -3.48 -13.08
N ALA A 171 -8.65 -2.58 -12.14
CA ALA A 171 -8.39 -1.17 -12.46
C ALA A 171 -7.15 -1.01 -13.34
N TYR A 172 -6.07 -1.74 -13.06
CA TYR A 172 -4.84 -1.71 -13.86
C TYR A 172 -5.12 -2.10 -15.31
N LEU A 173 -5.82 -3.22 -15.53
CA LEU A 173 -6.17 -3.68 -16.87
C LEU A 173 -7.00 -2.64 -17.63
N ARG A 174 -8.01 -2.04 -16.98
CA ARG A 174 -8.83 -0.99 -17.60
C ARG A 174 -8.01 0.23 -18.01
N PHE A 175 -7.16 0.74 -17.13
CA PHE A 175 -6.34 1.92 -17.42
C PHE A 175 -5.22 1.62 -18.43
N SER A 176 -4.62 0.44 -18.39
CA SER A 176 -3.62 0.01 -19.37
C SER A 176 -4.24 -0.09 -20.77
N GLN A 177 -5.43 -0.71 -20.89
CA GLN A 177 -6.15 -0.77 -22.16
C GLN A 177 -6.55 0.62 -22.67
N ALA A 178 -7.05 1.50 -21.79
CA ALA A 178 -7.38 2.87 -22.14
C ALA A 178 -6.14 3.67 -22.59
N ALA A 179 -4.98 3.45 -21.96
CA ALA A 179 -3.73 4.09 -22.35
C ALA A 179 -3.25 3.63 -23.74
N ALA A 180 -3.40 2.34 -24.06
CA ALA A 180 -3.05 1.79 -25.37
C ALA A 180 -3.98 2.29 -26.49
N ALA A 181 -5.24 2.58 -26.17
CA ALA A 181 -6.22 3.14 -27.11
C ALA A 181 -6.16 4.67 -27.23
N ALA A 182 -5.53 5.37 -26.27
CA ALA A 182 -5.50 6.82 -26.25
C ALA A 182 -4.54 7.39 -27.31
N GLY A 183 -5.04 8.37 -28.07
CA GLY A 183 -4.18 9.26 -28.84
C GLY A 183 -3.50 10.31 -27.95
N PRO A 184 -2.65 11.19 -28.51
CA PRO A 184 -2.01 12.25 -27.75
C PRO A 184 -3.04 13.17 -27.09
N THR A 185 -3.15 13.15 -25.76
CA THR A 185 -4.01 14.06 -25.01
C THR A 185 -3.35 15.43 -24.90
N GLN A 186 -4.03 16.47 -25.37
CA GLN A 186 -3.61 17.85 -25.11
C GLN A 186 -3.86 18.19 -23.64
N PRO A 187 -2.85 18.63 -22.88
CA PRO A 187 -3.05 19.00 -21.49
C PRO A 187 -3.99 20.21 -21.39
N ILE A 188 -4.86 20.19 -20.38
CA ILE A 188 -5.69 21.32 -20.01
C ILE A 188 -4.76 22.47 -19.59
N ALA A 189 -4.86 23.59 -20.30
CA ALA A 189 -4.02 24.76 -20.07
C ALA A 189 -4.23 25.36 -18.67
N GLY A 190 -3.21 26.09 -18.20
CA GLY A 190 -3.21 26.80 -16.91
C GLY A 190 -4.28 27.89 -16.78
N GLY A 191 -4.52 28.31 -15.53
CA GLY A 191 -5.48 29.38 -15.20
C GLY A 191 -6.63 28.88 -14.34
N LEU A 192 -7.24 29.78 -13.58
CA LEU A 192 -8.21 29.48 -12.54
C LEU A 192 -9.64 29.39 -13.11
N ILE A 193 -10.43 28.40 -12.68
CA ILE A 193 -11.87 28.29 -13.00
C ILE A 193 -12.65 27.98 -11.72
N ARG A 194 -13.75 28.72 -11.52
CA ARG A 194 -14.69 28.60 -10.39
C ARG A 194 -16.12 28.47 -10.86
N VAL A 195 -17.00 28.08 -9.94
CA VAL A 195 -18.46 27.98 -10.22
C VAL A 195 -18.97 29.30 -10.77
N GLY A 196 -19.66 29.25 -11.91
CA GLY A 196 -20.18 30.41 -12.61
C GLY A 196 -19.31 30.89 -13.78
N ASP A 197 -18.04 30.49 -13.85
CA ASP A 197 -17.16 30.85 -14.96
C ASP A 197 -17.58 30.13 -16.25
N ARG A 198 -17.47 30.82 -17.38
CA ARG A 198 -17.57 30.20 -18.71
C ARG A 198 -16.18 30.08 -19.31
N ASP A 199 -15.66 28.86 -19.43
CA ASP A 199 -14.32 28.60 -19.96
C ASP A 199 -14.34 27.50 -21.05
N PRO A 200 -13.59 27.63 -22.16
CA PRO A 200 -13.50 26.59 -23.18
C PRO A 200 -12.94 25.25 -22.67
N ARG A 201 -12.20 25.25 -21.55
CA ARG A 201 -11.61 24.06 -20.93
C ARG A 201 -12.62 23.20 -20.16
N VAL A 202 -13.82 23.71 -19.87
CA VAL A 202 -14.82 23.01 -19.05
C VAL A 202 -15.20 21.64 -19.63
N ALA A 203 -15.32 21.52 -20.95
CA ALA A 203 -15.59 20.24 -21.60
C ALA A 203 -14.48 19.20 -21.31
N ALA A 204 -13.22 19.59 -21.48
CA ALA A 204 -12.08 18.73 -21.19
C ALA A 204 -12.01 18.34 -19.69
N ILE A 205 -12.39 19.23 -18.79
CA ILE A 205 -12.45 18.95 -17.34
C ILE A 205 -13.54 17.91 -17.05
N ALA A 206 -14.73 18.08 -17.64
CA ALA A 206 -15.84 17.12 -17.48
C ALA A 206 -15.47 15.73 -18.04
N ASP A 207 -14.79 15.68 -19.19
CA ASP A 207 -14.28 14.44 -19.77
C ASP A 207 -13.28 13.75 -18.84
N GLN A 208 -12.34 14.51 -18.24
CA GLN A 208 -11.37 13.95 -17.30
C GLN A 208 -12.01 13.45 -16.01
N LEU A 209 -12.99 14.17 -15.45
CA LEU A 209 -13.75 13.72 -14.27
C LEU A 209 -14.56 12.46 -14.57
N THR A 210 -15.14 12.37 -15.76
CA THR A 210 -15.88 11.18 -16.21
C THR A 210 -14.96 9.97 -16.40
N GLN A 211 -13.83 10.15 -17.09
CA GLN A 211 -12.82 9.09 -17.29
C GLN A 211 -12.19 8.62 -15.96
N SER A 212 -12.12 9.52 -14.98
CA SER A 212 -11.63 9.22 -13.64
C SER A 212 -12.70 8.65 -12.70
N GLY A 213 -13.96 8.60 -13.14
CA GLY A 213 -15.08 8.04 -12.36
C GLY A 213 -15.71 8.98 -11.33
N TYR A 214 -15.36 10.27 -11.32
CA TYR A 214 -15.92 11.26 -10.38
C TYR A 214 -17.20 11.93 -10.87
N LEU A 215 -17.50 11.81 -12.17
CA LEU A 215 -18.71 12.36 -12.78
C LEU A 215 -19.44 11.26 -13.56
N ALA A 216 -20.73 11.06 -13.28
CA ALA A 216 -21.53 10.12 -14.06
C ALA A 216 -21.88 10.74 -15.42
N HIS A 217 -21.94 9.90 -16.47
CA HIS A 217 -22.33 10.34 -17.82
C HIS A 217 -23.75 10.95 -17.85
N SER A 218 -24.62 10.55 -16.92
CA SER A 218 -25.97 11.10 -16.74
C SER A 218 -26.00 12.52 -16.18
N ASP A 219 -24.94 12.92 -15.47
CA ASP A 219 -24.88 14.20 -14.75
C ASP A 219 -24.34 15.33 -15.63
N LEU A 220 -23.95 15.00 -16.86
CA LEU A 220 -23.64 15.96 -17.93
C LEU A 220 -24.90 16.70 -18.45
N ALA A 221 -25.93 16.85 -17.61
CA ALA A 221 -27.26 17.33 -17.94
C ALA A 221 -27.19 18.45 -18.98
N THR A 222 -27.71 18.09 -20.14
CA THR A 222 -27.92 18.87 -21.34
C THR A 222 -28.79 20.08 -21.01
N GLU A 223 -28.18 21.26 -20.96
CA GLU A 223 -28.88 22.49 -21.36
C GLU A 223 -28.56 22.72 -22.84
N PRO A 224 -29.38 22.21 -23.79
CA PRO A 224 -29.23 22.60 -25.18
C PRO A 224 -29.66 24.06 -25.28
N SER A 225 -28.70 24.98 -25.29
CA SER A 225 -28.94 26.29 -25.88
C SER A 225 -29.06 26.09 -27.39
N ARG A 226 -30.26 25.73 -27.84
CA ARG A 226 -30.66 25.86 -29.24
C ARG A 226 -30.66 27.36 -29.52
N LEU A 227 -29.57 27.83 -30.14
CA LEU A 227 -29.31 29.15 -30.75
C LEU A 227 -28.00 29.78 -30.23
N ALA A 228 -26.85 29.20 -30.58
CA ALA A 228 -25.60 29.98 -30.71
C ALA A 228 -24.63 29.32 -31.70
N PRO A 229 -24.11 30.04 -32.71
CA PRO A 229 -23.04 29.53 -33.56
C PRO A 229 -21.65 29.82 -32.94
N SER A 230 -20.74 28.83 -33.02
CA SER A 230 -19.30 28.83 -32.63
C SER A 230 -18.97 28.34 -31.20
N PRO A 231 -17.78 27.73 -30.94
CA PRO A 231 -17.50 26.91 -29.75
C PRO A 231 -17.40 27.81 -28.52
N THR A 232 -18.54 28.06 -27.90
CA THR A 232 -18.68 29.08 -26.87
C THR A 232 -18.53 28.40 -25.52
N SER A 233 -17.69 29.01 -24.69
CA SER A 233 -17.25 28.50 -23.39
C SER A 233 -18.39 27.94 -22.53
N ALA A 234 -18.23 26.68 -22.12
CA ALA A 234 -19.20 25.99 -21.29
C ALA A 234 -19.15 26.52 -19.85
N LEU A 235 -20.30 26.50 -19.17
CA LEU A 235 -20.43 26.97 -17.80
C LEU A 235 -19.85 25.92 -16.84
N TYR A 236 -18.95 26.32 -15.95
CA TYR A 236 -18.49 25.48 -14.86
C TYR A 236 -19.54 25.50 -13.74
N THR A 237 -20.29 24.39 -13.62
CA THR A 237 -21.48 24.27 -12.75
C THR A 237 -21.11 23.81 -11.34
N GLN A 238 -22.08 23.91 -10.42
CA GLN A 238 -21.93 23.36 -9.07
C GLN A 238 -21.70 21.84 -9.10
N ALA A 239 -22.38 21.11 -9.99
CA ALA A 239 -22.19 19.67 -10.14
C ALA A 239 -20.76 19.29 -10.53
N LEU A 240 -20.14 20.03 -11.47
CA LEU A 240 -18.73 19.84 -11.81
C LEU A 240 -17.81 20.15 -10.64
N SER A 241 -18.12 21.21 -9.88
CA SER A 241 -17.38 21.57 -8.67
C SER A 241 -17.43 20.47 -7.62
N ASP A 242 -18.59 19.87 -7.38
CA ASP A 242 -18.75 18.80 -6.40
C ASP A 242 -18.07 17.50 -6.84
N ALA A 243 -18.13 17.15 -8.13
CA ALA A 243 -17.34 16.05 -8.70
C ALA A 243 -15.82 16.31 -8.54
N LEU A 244 -15.39 17.55 -8.78
CA LEU A 244 -13.98 17.94 -8.63
C LEU A 244 -13.52 17.84 -7.17
N LYS A 245 -14.37 18.17 -6.19
CA LYS A 245 -14.04 17.99 -4.76
C LYS A 245 -13.77 16.53 -4.40
N GLY A 246 -14.47 15.59 -5.03
CA GLY A 246 -14.17 14.16 -4.89
C GLY A 246 -12.75 13.84 -5.34
N LEU A 247 -12.38 14.27 -6.56
CA LEU A 247 -11.03 14.12 -7.09
C LEU A 247 -9.97 14.81 -6.21
N GLN A 248 -10.24 16.04 -5.76
CA GLN A 248 -9.33 16.78 -4.89
C GLN A 248 -9.13 16.07 -3.55
N THR A 249 -10.22 15.56 -2.97
CA THR A 249 -10.22 14.81 -1.72
C THR A 249 -9.37 13.55 -1.86
N ASP A 250 -9.54 12.78 -2.92
CA ASP A 250 -8.79 11.54 -3.13
C ASP A 250 -7.31 11.81 -3.34
N TYR A 251 -6.95 12.83 -4.12
CA TYR A 251 -5.54 13.18 -4.34
C TYR A 251 -4.88 13.88 -3.14
N GLY A 252 -5.67 14.24 -2.11
CA GLY A 252 -5.15 14.91 -0.91
C GLY A 252 -4.75 16.37 -1.18
N ILE A 253 -5.44 17.04 -2.10
CA ILE A 253 -5.31 18.48 -2.34
C ILE A 253 -6.52 19.23 -1.76
N ALA A 254 -6.52 20.56 -1.79
CA ALA A 254 -7.63 21.36 -1.27
C ALA A 254 -8.94 21.01 -2.00
N ALA A 255 -9.95 20.53 -1.28
CA ALA A 255 -11.25 20.14 -1.81
C ALA A 255 -12.22 21.34 -1.89
N ASP A 256 -11.79 22.39 -2.58
CA ASP A 256 -12.53 23.65 -2.74
C ASP A 256 -13.42 23.68 -3.99
N GLY A 257 -13.31 22.67 -4.85
CA GLY A 257 -14.04 22.58 -6.12
C GLY A 257 -13.57 23.59 -7.16
N VAL A 258 -12.38 24.17 -6.98
CA VAL A 258 -11.75 25.15 -7.86
C VAL A 258 -10.67 24.48 -8.71
N VAL A 259 -10.66 24.81 -10.01
CA VAL A 259 -9.63 24.34 -10.94
C VAL A 259 -8.41 25.25 -10.82
N GLY A 260 -7.56 24.98 -9.82
CA GLY A 260 -6.28 25.64 -9.63
C GLY A 260 -5.09 24.87 -10.23
N PRO A 261 -3.85 25.38 -10.06
CA PRO A 261 -2.65 24.73 -10.59
C PRO A 261 -2.45 23.28 -10.14
N GLU A 262 -2.66 22.98 -8.84
CA GLU A 262 -2.54 21.61 -8.32
C GLU A 262 -3.65 20.70 -8.85
N THR A 263 -4.88 21.20 -8.91
CA THR A 263 -6.00 20.48 -9.51
C THR A 263 -5.75 20.17 -10.99
N LEU A 264 -5.16 21.10 -11.74
CA LEU A 264 -4.79 20.89 -13.15
C LEU A 264 -3.69 19.85 -13.32
N LYS A 265 -2.72 19.75 -12.40
CA LYS A 265 -1.73 18.64 -12.44
C LYS A 265 -2.44 17.30 -12.37
N VAL A 266 -3.43 17.16 -11.47
CA VAL A 266 -4.20 15.92 -11.31
C VAL A 266 -5.11 15.64 -12.50
N LEU A 267 -5.86 16.64 -12.98
CA LEU A 267 -6.75 16.51 -14.14
C LEU A 267 -5.98 16.15 -15.42
N ASN A 268 -4.71 16.54 -15.52
CA ASN A 268 -3.84 16.21 -16.65
C ASN A 268 -3.14 14.85 -16.52
N LEU A 269 -3.37 14.08 -15.45
CA LEU A 269 -2.93 12.70 -15.40
C LEU A 269 -3.75 11.87 -16.39
N GLY A 270 -3.07 11.14 -17.27
CA GLY A 270 -3.69 10.28 -18.27
C GLY A 270 -3.99 8.88 -17.76
N ALA A 271 -4.57 8.05 -18.63
CA ALA A 271 -4.78 6.63 -18.32
C ALA A 271 -3.45 5.89 -18.07
N GLY A 272 -2.39 6.26 -18.80
CA GLY A 272 -1.04 5.69 -18.61
C GLY A 272 -0.44 6.02 -17.24
N ASP A 273 -0.61 7.25 -16.74
CA ASP A 273 -0.14 7.63 -15.40
C ASP A 273 -0.87 6.86 -14.29
N ARG A 274 -2.18 6.64 -14.45
CA ARG A 274 -2.98 5.84 -13.52
C ARG A 274 -2.61 4.36 -13.57
N ALA A 275 -2.42 3.79 -14.77
CA ALA A 275 -1.94 2.41 -14.94
C ALA A 275 -0.57 2.21 -14.27
N ARG A 276 0.35 3.16 -14.47
CA ARG A 276 1.66 3.17 -13.82
C ARG A 276 1.54 3.19 -12.29
N ALA A 277 0.71 4.07 -11.72
CA ALA A 277 0.50 4.13 -10.27
C ALA A 277 -0.11 2.83 -9.71
N LEU A 278 -1.03 2.22 -10.46
CA LEU A 278 -1.64 0.92 -10.12
C LEU A 278 -0.62 -0.24 -10.20
N GLY A 279 0.27 -0.24 -11.20
CA GLY A 279 1.35 -1.23 -11.29
C GLY A 279 2.28 -1.18 -10.07
N VAL A 280 2.65 0.03 -9.62
CA VAL A 280 3.39 0.24 -8.37
C VAL A 280 2.61 -0.25 -7.15
N ALA A 281 1.31 0.02 -7.08
CA ALA A 281 0.48 -0.45 -5.98
C ALA A 281 0.40 -1.99 -5.91
N LEU A 282 0.21 -2.66 -7.05
CA LEU A 282 0.24 -4.12 -7.15
C LEU A 282 1.58 -4.68 -6.70
N GLU A 283 2.70 -4.04 -7.05
CA GLU A 283 4.04 -4.42 -6.60
C GLU A 283 4.19 -4.31 -5.08
N ARG A 284 3.80 -3.19 -4.47
CA ARG A 284 3.83 -3.02 -3.01
C ARG A 284 2.97 -4.03 -2.27
N ARG A 285 1.79 -4.38 -2.81
CA ARG A 285 0.93 -5.43 -2.24
C ARG A 285 1.64 -6.79 -2.21
N ARG A 286 2.49 -7.10 -3.20
CA ARG A 286 3.23 -8.37 -3.24
C ARG A 286 4.37 -8.42 -2.23
N TRP A 287 4.89 -7.27 -1.78
CA TRP A 287 5.94 -7.21 -0.75
C TRP A 287 5.46 -7.67 0.63
N LEU A 288 4.16 -7.57 0.92
CA LEU A 288 3.59 -7.82 2.24
C LEU A 288 3.23 -9.30 2.45
N GLU A 289 3.39 -9.77 3.69
CA GLU A 289 2.86 -11.07 4.12
C GLU A 289 1.35 -11.17 3.86
N ARG A 290 0.91 -12.36 3.41
CA ARG A 290 -0.48 -12.58 2.92
C ARG A 290 -1.52 -12.63 4.03
N THR A 291 -1.10 -12.90 5.27
CA THR A 291 -1.99 -13.07 6.41
C THR A 291 -1.55 -12.14 7.52
N PRO A 292 -1.91 -10.85 7.46
CA PRO A 292 -1.59 -9.92 8.53
C PRO A 292 -2.35 -10.28 9.82
N PRO A 293 -1.87 -9.85 10.99
CA PRO A 293 -2.57 -10.08 12.25
C PRO A 293 -4.01 -9.56 12.22
N ALA A 294 -4.95 -10.33 12.75
CA ALA A 294 -6.38 -9.99 12.74
C ALA A 294 -6.68 -8.72 13.55
N THR A 295 -6.00 -8.57 14.70
CA THR A 295 -5.99 -7.33 15.49
C THR A 295 -4.68 -6.60 15.25
N ARG A 296 -4.75 -5.39 14.67
CA ARG A 296 -3.58 -4.60 14.26
C ARG A 296 -3.96 -3.16 13.96
N ILE A 297 -2.96 -2.31 13.84
CA ILE A 297 -3.09 -0.93 13.36
C ILE A 297 -2.31 -0.80 12.06
N ASP A 298 -2.97 -0.31 11.02
CA ASP A 298 -2.35 0.00 9.73
C ASP A 298 -2.34 1.51 9.56
N VAL A 299 -1.16 2.11 9.39
CA VAL A 299 -1.01 3.52 9.03
C VAL A 299 -0.58 3.57 7.58
N ASN A 300 -1.46 4.05 6.70
CA ASN A 300 -1.09 4.39 5.33
C ASN A 300 -0.50 5.80 5.30
N THR A 301 0.82 5.90 5.24
CA THR A 301 1.54 7.17 5.32
C THR A 301 1.25 8.05 4.11
N ALA A 302 1.22 7.50 2.90
CA ALA A 302 0.86 8.23 1.68
C ALA A 302 -0.54 8.87 1.73
N ALA A 303 -1.50 8.22 2.38
CA ALA A 303 -2.85 8.74 2.57
C ALA A 303 -3.03 9.54 3.87
N SER A 304 -2.02 9.52 4.75
CA SER A 304 -2.08 10.04 6.12
C SER A 304 -3.35 9.57 6.86
N GLN A 305 -3.62 8.26 6.80
CA GLN A 305 -4.76 7.59 7.44
C GLN A 305 -4.31 6.41 8.30
N LEU A 306 -4.98 6.22 9.44
CA LEU A 306 -4.83 5.08 10.34
C LEU A 306 -6.12 4.26 10.33
N ARG A 307 -5.99 2.94 10.24
CA ARG A 307 -7.08 1.99 10.46
C ARG A 307 -6.71 1.03 11.58
N TYR A 308 -7.59 0.92 12.57
CA TYR A 308 -7.50 -0.11 13.60
C TYR A 308 -8.41 -1.27 13.22
N TYR A 309 -7.84 -2.47 13.19
CA TYR A 309 -8.55 -3.70 12.96
C TYR A 309 -8.68 -4.46 14.27
N ARG A 310 -9.86 -5.01 14.52
CA ARG A 310 -10.14 -5.96 15.58
C ARG A 310 -10.77 -7.21 14.99
N ASP A 311 -10.18 -8.37 15.29
CA ASP A 311 -10.66 -9.68 14.83
C ASP A 311 -10.87 -9.75 13.29
N GLY A 312 -10.04 -9.02 12.54
CA GLY A 312 -10.07 -8.97 11.07
C GLY A 312 -11.01 -7.93 10.48
N THR A 313 -11.76 -7.20 11.30
CA THR A 313 -12.71 -6.15 10.88
C THR A 313 -12.17 -4.76 11.23
N VAL A 314 -12.47 -3.74 10.40
CA VAL A 314 -12.12 -2.36 10.73
C VAL A 314 -13.00 -1.90 11.89
N ALA A 315 -12.38 -1.62 13.03
CA ALA A 315 -13.05 -1.14 14.24
C ALA A 315 -13.04 0.40 14.32
N ASP A 316 -12.00 1.04 13.77
CA ASP A 316 -11.86 2.50 13.81
C ASP A 316 -10.98 3.01 12.65
N GLU A 317 -11.22 4.25 12.20
CA GLU A 317 -10.41 4.94 11.21
C GLU A 317 -10.19 6.39 11.64
N ARG A 318 -8.94 6.87 11.55
CA ARG A 318 -8.53 8.21 11.99
C ARG A 318 -7.62 8.86 10.99
N LYS A 319 -7.63 10.19 10.91
CA LYS A 319 -6.57 10.92 10.23
C LYS A 319 -5.29 10.85 11.07
N VAL A 320 -4.16 10.90 10.37
CA VAL A 320 -2.87 11.10 11.01
C VAL A 320 -2.09 12.24 10.36
N VAL A 321 -1.08 12.74 11.06
CA VAL A 321 0.01 13.55 10.50
C VAL A 321 1.27 12.69 10.53
N VAL A 322 1.99 12.64 9.41
CA VAL A 322 3.17 11.80 9.19
C VAL A 322 4.36 12.65 8.76
N GLY A 323 5.52 12.01 8.54
CA GLY A 323 6.76 12.66 8.16
C GLY A 323 6.62 13.57 6.95
N GLU A 324 7.25 14.74 6.95
CA GLU A 324 7.42 15.55 5.74
C GLU A 324 8.52 14.96 4.82
N PRO A 325 8.58 15.35 3.53
CA PRO A 325 9.69 14.96 2.67
C PRO A 325 11.06 15.37 3.27
N GLY A 326 12.01 14.44 3.32
CA GLY A 326 13.28 14.57 4.04
C GLY A 326 13.26 14.08 5.50
N HIS A 327 12.07 13.90 6.08
CA HIS A 327 11.82 13.34 7.40
C HIS A 327 10.73 12.28 7.35
N GLU A 328 10.75 11.45 6.31
CA GLU A 328 9.69 10.51 5.99
C GLU A 328 9.44 9.50 7.11
N THR A 329 8.16 9.19 7.37
CA THR A 329 7.82 8.08 8.26
C THR A 329 8.24 6.75 7.59
N PRO A 330 9.14 5.96 8.19
CA PRO A 330 9.69 4.78 7.52
C PRO A 330 8.68 3.63 7.42
N ALA A 331 8.84 2.78 6.40
CA ALA A 331 8.01 1.60 6.21
C ALA A 331 8.41 0.47 7.17
N LEU A 332 7.77 0.39 8.33
CA LEU A 332 8.15 -0.53 9.40
C LEU A 332 6.97 -1.27 10.03
N ALA A 333 7.25 -2.42 10.62
CA ALA A 333 6.33 -3.12 11.51
C ALA A 333 6.88 -3.07 12.94
N SER A 334 6.09 -2.56 13.87
CA SER A 334 6.46 -2.53 15.29
C SER A 334 5.21 -2.49 16.16
N PRO A 335 5.11 -3.32 17.20
CA PRO A 335 3.92 -3.31 18.03
C PRO A 335 3.95 -2.18 19.07
N ILE A 336 2.76 -1.64 19.39
CA ILE A 336 2.55 -0.90 20.64
C ILE A 336 2.55 -1.90 21.79
N PHE A 337 3.22 -1.55 22.89
CA PHE A 337 3.27 -2.38 24.10
C PHE A 337 2.81 -1.66 25.37
N ARG A 338 2.63 -0.34 25.34
CA ARG A 338 2.06 0.45 26.44
C ARG A 338 1.49 1.77 25.96
N LEU A 339 0.51 2.29 26.70
CA LEU A 339 0.06 3.66 26.63
C LEU A 339 0.85 4.50 27.63
N VAL A 340 1.11 5.76 27.30
CA VAL A 340 1.79 6.72 28.17
C VAL A 340 0.87 7.93 28.31
N ALA A 341 0.27 8.11 29.50
CA ALA A 341 -0.52 9.28 29.82
C ALA A 341 0.41 10.45 30.18
N ASN A 342 0.05 11.66 29.75
CA ASN A 342 0.75 12.91 30.06
C ASN A 342 2.28 12.79 29.80
N PRO A 343 2.70 12.42 28.58
CA PRO A 343 4.11 12.16 28.30
C PRO A 343 4.96 13.42 28.50
N THR A 344 6.19 13.23 28.98
CA THR A 344 7.25 14.21 28.71
C THR A 344 7.72 14.07 27.26
N TRP A 345 8.23 15.14 26.67
CA TRP A 345 8.90 15.08 25.38
C TRP A 345 10.39 15.38 25.55
N THR A 346 11.22 14.36 25.39
CA THR A 346 12.68 14.55 25.25
C THR A 346 12.97 14.88 23.79
N VAL A 347 13.42 16.11 23.53
CA VAL A 347 13.66 16.60 22.18
C VAL A 347 14.81 15.80 21.54
N PRO A 348 14.60 15.16 20.37
CA PRO A 348 15.67 14.47 19.65
C PRO A 348 16.86 15.40 19.35
N LYS A 349 18.09 14.86 19.32
CA LYS A 349 19.30 15.68 19.09
C LYS A 349 19.29 16.43 17.77
N SER A 350 18.69 15.88 16.72
CA SER A 350 18.55 16.57 15.44
C SER A 350 17.77 17.87 15.58
N ILE A 351 16.65 17.85 16.30
CA ILE A 351 15.82 19.05 16.55
C ILE A 351 16.51 19.98 17.55
N GLN A 352 17.05 19.44 18.64
CA GLN A 352 17.74 20.24 19.66
C GLN A 352 18.93 21.00 19.08
N ASN A 353 19.73 20.35 18.21
CA ASN A 353 20.92 20.95 17.61
C ASN A 353 20.61 21.72 16.31
N GLY A 354 19.39 21.59 15.78
CA GLY A 354 18.92 22.29 14.59
C GLY A 354 18.01 23.45 14.97
N GLU A 355 16.70 23.19 14.93
CA GLU A 355 15.64 24.18 15.17
C GLU A 355 15.76 24.88 16.53
N MET A 356 16.21 24.17 17.56
CA MET A 356 16.30 24.72 18.92
C MET A 356 17.71 25.12 19.33
N ALA A 357 18.67 25.23 18.40
CA ALA A 357 20.08 25.47 18.73
C ALA A 357 20.34 26.79 19.48
N ASN A 358 19.44 27.77 19.30
CA ASN A 358 19.60 29.13 19.82
C ASN A 358 18.47 29.56 20.77
N VAL A 359 17.71 28.61 21.32
CA VAL A 359 16.68 28.94 22.31
C VAL A 359 17.32 29.36 23.64
N ASP A 360 16.72 30.34 24.31
CA ASP A 360 17.17 30.83 25.61
C ASP A 360 16.31 30.29 26.77
N ASP A 361 16.72 30.58 28.01
CA ASP A 361 16.00 30.15 29.21
C ASP A 361 14.56 30.69 29.24
N ALA A 362 14.32 31.86 28.66
CA ALA A 362 12.98 32.47 28.58
C ALA A 362 12.06 31.65 27.66
N TYR A 363 12.57 31.21 26.50
CA TYR A 363 11.86 30.29 25.61
C TYR A 363 11.55 28.97 26.32
N LEU A 364 12.54 28.37 27.00
CA LEU A 364 12.35 27.11 27.70
C LEU A 364 11.26 27.23 28.78
N GLN A 365 11.31 28.29 29.58
CA GLN A 365 10.30 28.54 30.61
C GLN A 365 8.91 28.76 30.01
N ALA A 366 8.82 29.53 28.92
CA ALA A 366 7.55 29.81 28.22
C ALA A 366 6.90 28.56 27.63
N HIS A 367 7.69 27.55 27.25
CA HIS A 367 7.21 26.29 26.65
C HIS A 367 7.21 25.12 27.63
N ASN A 368 7.36 25.37 28.93
CA ASN A 368 7.41 24.35 29.98
C ASN A 368 8.51 23.29 29.73
N MET A 369 9.68 23.74 29.31
CA MET A 369 10.84 22.92 29.00
C MET A 369 11.95 23.13 30.02
N VAL A 370 12.71 22.06 30.29
CA VAL A 370 13.88 22.11 31.18
C VAL A 370 15.06 21.41 30.53
N LEU A 371 16.28 21.87 30.83
CA LEU A 371 17.50 21.15 30.46
C LEU A 371 17.78 20.07 31.52
N ARG A 372 17.84 18.81 31.09
CA ARG A 372 18.19 17.66 31.95
C ARG A 372 19.25 16.81 31.26
N ASP A 373 20.42 16.67 31.88
CA ASP A 373 21.55 15.87 31.37
C ASP A 373 21.93 16.20 29.91
N GLY A 374 21.88 17.49 29.56
CA GLY A 374 22.17 17.97 28.21
C GLY A 374 21.03 17.81 27.21
N TRP A 375 19.85 17.36 27.61
CA TRP A 375 18.66 17.24 26.78
C TRP A 375 17.61 18.28 27.14
N ILE A 376 16.96 18.86 26.12
CA ILE A 376 15.76 19.66 26.34
C ILE A 376 14.59 18.70 26.55
N VAL A 377 13.90 18.84 27.67
CA VAL A 377 12.75 18.00 28.03
C VAL A 377 11.54 18.88 28.30
N GLN A 378 10.55 18.82 27.41
CA GLN A 378 9.24 19.42 27.64
C GLN A 378 8.46 18.60 28.66
N GLN A 379 7.98 19.27 29.71
CA GLN A 379 7.18 18.65 30.76
C GLN A 379 5.75 18.37 30.26
N PRO A 380 4.98 17.52 30.97
CA PRO A 380 3.61 17.22 30.59
C PRO A 380 2.72 18.47 30.59
N GLY A 381 1.73 18.50 29.70
CA GLY A 381 0.77 19.60 29.59
C GLY A 381 0.10 19.64 28.22
N PRO A 382 -0.97 20.46 28.06
CA PRO A 382 -1.69 20.58 26.79
C PRO A 382 -0.84 21.14 25.64
N ASP A 383 0.18 21.94 25.97
CA ASP A 383 1.11 22.51 24.99
C ASP A 383 2.29 21.58 24.66
N ASN A 384 2.33 20.38 25.26
CA ASN A 384 3.37 19.40 24.97
C ASN A 384 3.29 18.95 23.50
N ALA A 385 4.42 18.89 22.79
CA ALA A 385 4.46 18.49 21.39
C ALA A 385 3.95 17.05 21.14
N LEU A 386 4.01 16.18 22.16
CA LEU A 386 3.44 14.83 22.14
C LEU A 386 1.98 14.78 22.61
N GLY A 387 1.38 15.93 22.92
CA GLY A 387 0.05 16.06 23.50
C GLY A 387 -0.10 15.32 24.83
N LEU A 388 -1.29 14.76 25.06
CA LEU A 388 -1.65 14.12 26.34
C LEU A 388 -1.50 12.60 26.34
N VAL A 389 -1.16 11.99 25.20
CA VAL A 389 -0.89 10.55 25.10
C VAL A 389 0.17 10.21 24.07
N LYS A 390 1.01 9.23 24.43
CA LYS A 390 1.96 8.57 23.53
C LYS A 390 1.74 7.06 23.54
N PHE A 391 1.87 6.43 22.38
CA PHE A 391 1.80 4.98 22.19
C PHE A 391 3.21 4.46 21.94
N ASP A 392 3.81 3.83 22.95
CA ASP A 392 5.18 3.37 22.84
C ASP A 392 5.27 2.10 21.99
N MET A 393 6.16 2.14 21.00
CA MET A 393 6.41 1.09 20.02
C MET A 393 7.78 0.45 20.24
N ALA A 394 7.89 -0.85 19.99
CA ALA A 394 9.16 -1.59 20.10
C ALA A 394 9.98 -1.52 18.80
N ASN A 395 10.65 -0.40 18.53
CA ASN A 395 11.53 -0.21 17.37
C ASN A 395 12.82 0.55 17.72
N ASN A 396 13.80 0.49 16.82
CA ASN A 396 15.10 1.16 16.94
C ASN A 396 15.18 2.50 16.18
N GLN A 397 14.05 3.02 15.70
CA GLN A 397 13.96 4.22 14.86
C GLN A 397 13.44 5.44 15.61
N ALA A 398 13.19 5.30 16.93
CA ALA A 398 12.54 6.33 17.75
C ALA A 398 11.18 6.80 17.18
N ILE A 399 10.48 5.95 16.43
CA ILE A 399 9.16 6.23 15.88
C ILE A 399 8.09 5.77 16.87
N TYR A 400 7.10 6.62 17.10
CA TYR A 400 5.94 6.32 17.94
C TYR A 400 4.68 6.96 17.34
N LEU A 401 3.51 6.49 17.79
CA LEU A 401 2.27 7.24 17.63
C LEU A 401 2.07 8.14 18.85
N HIS A 402 1.47 9.32 18.65
CA HIS A 402 1.21 10.24 19.75
C HIS A 402 0.09 11.23 19.44
N ASP A 403 -0.34 11.96 20.46
CA ASP A 403 -1.23 13.11 20.38
C ASP A 403 -0.48 14.37 19.91
N THR A 404 -1.13 15.52 19.85
CA THR A 404 -0.52 16.77 19.38
C THR A 404 -1.15 17.99 20.04
N SER A 405 -0.34 19.01 20.35
CA SER A 405 -0.82 20.34 20.73
C SER A 405 -1.36 21.16 19.54
N ALA A 406 -1.19 20.66 18.31
CA ALA A 406 -1.64 21.30 17.07
C ALA A 406 -2.76 20.50 16.35
N PRO A 407 -3.97 20.33 16.92
CA PRO A 407 -5.03 19.52 16.32
C PRO A 407 -5.58 20.11 15.01
N ALA A 408 -5.41 21.41 14.77
CA ALA A 408 -5.83 22.06 13.53
C ALA A 408 -5.15 21.47 12.27
N LEU A 409 -3.99 20.82 12.41
CA LEU A 409 -3.29 20.16 11.31
C LEU A 409 -4.12 19.01 10.69
N PHE A 410 -5.02 18.38 11.45
CA PHE A 410 -5.90 17.32 10.91
C PHE A 410 -6.96 17.84 9.94
N ALA A 411 -7.19 19.16 9.88
CA ALA A 411 -8.06 19.79 8.89
C ALA A 411 -7.36 20.04 7.54
N ARG A 412 -6.03 19.88 7.46
CA ARG A 412 -5.27 20.04 6.23
C ARG A 412 -5.49 18.83 5.29
N SER A 413 -5.54 19.10 3.99
CA SER A 413 -5.59 18.04 2.97
C SER A 413 -4.28 17.26 2.89
N GLN A 414 -3.14 17.98 2.95
CA GLN A 414 -1.79 17.41 3.06
C GLN A 414 -1.39 17.36 4.53
N ARG A 415 -1.04 16.18 5.05
CA ARG A 415 -0.67 15.97 6.46
C ARG A 415 0.71 15.32 6.62
N HIS A 416 1.60 15.59 5.68
CA HIS A 416 3.02 15.23 5.73
C HIS A 416 3.80 16.41 6.35
N LEU A 417 3.68 16.58 7.67
CA LEU A 417 4.06 17.82 8.40
C LEU A 417 4.79 17.54 9.72
N SER A 418 5.41 16.36 9.87
CA SER A 418 6.15 16.01 11.09
C SER A 418 7.57 15.56 10.80
N HIS A 419 8.38 15.38 11.83
CA HIS A 419 9.75 14.86 11.73
C HIS A 419 9.84 13.32 11.72
N GLY A 420 8.76 12.64 11.32
CA GLY A 420 8.74 11.19 11.08
C GLY A 420 7.82 10.38 12.00
N CYS A 421 7.55 10.86 13.22
CA CYS A 421 6.57 10.23 14.12
C CYS A 421 5.13 10.42 13.60
N VAL A 422 4.17 9.66 14.14
CA VAL A 422 2.77 9.68 13.66
C VAL A 422 1.88 10.35 14.69
N ARG A 423 1.34 11.54 14.36
CA ARG A 423 0.32 12.19 15.21
C ARG A 423 -1.06 11.63 14.87
N VAL A 424 -1.86 11.28 15.86
CA VAL A 424 -3.18 10.64 15.67
C VAL A 424 -4.31 11.61 16.02
N GLU A 425 -5.29 11.76 15.13
CA GLU A 425 -6.49 12.58 15.38
C GLU A 425 -7.27 12.00 16.57
N ASP A 426 -7.63 12.84 17.55
CA ASP A 426 -8.27 12.42 18.81
C ASP A 426 -7.53 11.24 19.50
N ALA A 427 -6.20 11.35 19.61
CA ALA A 427 -5.37 10.29 20.19
C ALA A 427 -5.83 9.82 21.59
N LEU A 428 -6.42 10.69 22.40
CA LEU A 428 -7.01 10.32 23.69
C LEU A 428 -8.20 9.37 23.55
N GLY A 429 -9.15 9.65 22.64
CA GLY A 429 -10.24 8.75 22.33
C GLY A 429 -9.73 7.41 21.76
N PHE A 430 -8.67 7.44 20.95
CA PHE A 430 -8.04 6.22 20.45
C PHE A 430 -7.42 5.40 21.58
N ALA A 431 -6.71 6.03 22.51
CA ALA A 431 -6.11 5.37 23.67
C ALA A 431 -7.17 4.79 24.61
N GLN A 432 -8.28 5.50 24.83
CA GLN A 432 -9.42 5.00 25.61
C GLN A 432 -10.01 3.74 24.97
N MET A 433 -10.24 3.74 23.65
CA MET A 433 -10.72 2.57 22.91
C MET A 433 -9.78 1.38 23.06
N LEU A 434 -8.47 1.57 22.84
CA LEU A 434 -7.49 0.49 23.02
C LEU A 434 -7.45 -0.01 24.47
N ALA A 435 -7.60 0.88 25.45
CA ALA A 435 -7.61 0.51 26.86
C ALA A 435 -8.86 -0.32 27.24
N GLU A 436 -10.03 0.02 26.69
CA GLU A 436 -11.26 -0.78 26.85
C GLU A 436 -11.11 -2.16 26.20
N ASP A 437 -10.60 -2.19 24.97
CA ASP A 437 -10.40 -3.41 24.20
C ASP A 437 -9.45 -4.41 24.87
N GLU A 438 -8.42 -3.89 25.53
CA GLU A 438 -7.40 -4.66 26.22
C GLU A 438 -7.68 -4.84 27.73
N GLY A 439 -8.80 -4.31 28.24
CA GLY A 439 -9.20 -4.49 29.64
C GLY A 439 -8.37 -3.71 30.67
N VAL A 440 -7.81 -2.57 30.27
CA VAL A 440 -6.99 -1.67 31.11
C VAL A 440 -7.57 -0.26 31.25
N ALA A 441 -8.86 -0.08 30.97
CA ALA A 441 -9.55 1.21 31.03
C ALA A 441 -9.42 1.93 32.40
N ASP A 442 -9.61 1.22 33.51
CA ASP A 442 -9.50 1.81 34.85
C ASP A 442 -8.07 2.33 35.12
N ALA A 443 -7.06 1.55 34.73
CA ALA A 443 -5.66 1.95 34.85
C ALA A 443 -5.34 3.16 33.96
N TRP A 444 -5.92 3.22 32.76
CA TRP A 444 -5.78 4.34 31.83
C TRP A 444 -6.42 5.63 32.37
N GLN A 445 -7.62 5.55 32.96
CA GLN A 445 -8.29 6.70 33.57
C GLN A 445 -7.52 7.20 34.80
N ALA A 446 -7.06 6.29 35.66
CA ALA A 446 -6.24 6.64 36.81
C ALA A 446 -4.92 7.32 36.38
N ALA A 447 -4.27 6.80 35.34
CA ALA A 447 -3.03 7.37 34.80
C ALA A 447 -3.22 8.80 34.27
N GLN A 448 -4.29 9.05 33.52
CA GLN A 448 -4.60 10.39 33.01
C GLN A 448 -4.86 11.39 34.15
N ALA A 449 -5.59 10.98 35.19
CA ALA A 449 -5.95 11.83 36.33
C ALA A 449 -4.75 12.33 37.15
N THR A 450 -3.58 11.69 37.03
CA THR A 450 -2.36 12.13 37.73
C THR A 450 -1.85 13.49 37.25
N GLY A 451 -2.08 13.86 35.98
CA GLY A 451 -1.41 14.98 35.32
C GLY A 451 0.10 14.78 35.12
N GLU A 452 0.65 13.64 35.54
CA GLU A 452 2.07 13.29 35.46
C GLU A 452 2.28 12.11 34.49
N MET A 453 3.51 11.99 33.97
CA MET A 453 3.84 10.93 33.03
C MET A 453 3.66 9.55 33.66
N THR A 454 2.63 8.82 33.22
CA THR A 454 2.25 7.53 33.78
C THR A 454 2.15 6.47 32.69
N PHE A 455 2.70 5.29 32.96
CA PHE A 455 2.76 4.17 32.02
C PHE A 455 1.65 3.16 32.29
N VAL A 456 0.91 2.78 31.26
CA VAL A 456 -0.12 1.73 31.31
C VAL A 456 0.26 0.61 30.35
N PRO A 457 0.81 -0.52 30.83
CA PRO A 457 1.20 -1.62 29.97
C PRO A 457 -0.02 -2.26 29.31
N LEU A 458 0.11 -2.62 28.03
CA LEU A 458 -0.92 -3.41 27.35
C LEU A 458 -0.68 -4.91 27.61
N PRO A 459 -1.71 -5.69 28.02
CA PRO A 459 -1.61 -7.14 28.20
C PRO A 459 -1.16 -7.87 26.93
N ARG A 460 -1.53 -7.35 25.76
CA ARG A 460 -1.08 -7.84 24.46
C ARG A 460 -0.41 -6.73 23.67
N ARG A 461 0.61 -7.12 22.91
CA ARG A 461 1.26 -6.24 21.95
C ARG A 461 0.37 -6.09 20.72
N ILE A 462 -0.01 -4.87 20.37
CA ILE A 462 -0.85 -4.58 19.20
C ILE A 462 0.07 -4.24 18.03
N PRO A 463 0.16 -5.07 16.98
CA PRO A 463 1.03 -4.80 15.83
C PRO A 463 0.66 -3.49 15.13
N VAL A 464 1.63 -2.62 14.87
CA VAL A 464 1.48 -1.45 13.99
C VAL A 464 2.27 -1.69 12.71
N ARG A 465 1.67 -1.41 11.55
CA ARG A 465 2.31 -1.44 10.24
C ARG A 465 2.25 -0.06 9.61
N LEU A 466 3.40 0.56 9.38
CA LEU A 466 3.53 1.81 8.65
C LEU A 466 3.74 1.46 7.16
N LEU A 467 2.68 1.62 6.38
CA LEU A 467 2.58 1.24 4.97
C LEU A 467 2.62 2.50 4.10
N TYR A 468 3.04 2.37 2.84
CA TYR A 468 2.97 3.46 1.86
C TYR A 468 2.17 3.02 0.64
N HIS A 469 0.86 3.31 0.62
CA HIS A 469 -0.03 2.96 -0.50
C HIS A 469 -0.69 4.23 -1.06
N ASN A 470 -0.19 4.70 -2.20
CA ASN A 470 -0.78 5.84 -2.90
C ASN A 470 -2.01 5.45 -3.75
N VAL A 471 -2.18 4.17 -4.09
CA VAL A 471 -3.42 3.67 -4.69
C VAL A 471 -3.93 2.53 -3.82
N TYR A 472 -5.19 2.61 -3.40
CA TYR A 472 -5.81 1.67 -2.46
C TYR A 472 -7.33 1.67 -2.63
N VAL A 473 -8.00 0.71 -1.99
CA VAL A 473 -9.47 0.70 -1.94
C VAL A 473 -9.94 1.61 -0.80
N GLY A 474 -10.68 2.66 -1.17
CA GLY A 474 -11.32 3.61 -0.27
C GLY A 474 -12.41 2.96 0.58
N ALA A 475 -12.93 3.71 1.56
CA ALA A 475 -13.99 3.23 2.44
C ALA A 475 -15.33 2.97 1.70
N ASP A 476 -15.52 3.65 0.58
CA ASP A 476 -16.65 3.47 -0.35
C ASP A 476 -16.48 2.27 -1.31
N GLY A 477 -15.35 1.57 -1.23
CA GLY A 477 -15.00 0.46 -2.12
C GLY A 477 -14.44 0.88 -3.48
N ALA A 478 -14.29 2.18 -3.74
CA ALA A 478 -13.71 2.69 -4.97
C ALA A 478 -12.17 2.68 -4.91
N ILE A 479 -11.52 2.74 -6.07
CA ILE A 479 -10.06 2.93 -6.14
C ILE A 479 -9.76 4.40 -5.91
N ALA A 480 -9.12 4.70 -4.77
CA ALA A 480 -8.66 6.04 -4.44
C ALA A 480 -7.20 6.21 -4.87
N PHE A 481 -6.88 7.39 -5.41
CA PHE A 481 -5.53 7.79 -5.81
C PHE A 481 -5.07 8.96 -4.96
N ARG A 482 -3.95 8.79 -4.25
CA ARG A 482 -3.24 9.84 -3.51
C ARG A 482 -2.05 10.34 -4.31
N THR A 483 -1.68 11.59 -4.03
CA THR A 483 -0.38 12.12 -4.44
C THR A 483 0.78 11.29 -3.87
N ASP A 484 1.96 11.41 -4.48
CA ASP A 484 3.18 10.71 -4.07
C ASP A 484 4.14 11.70 -3.40
N PRO A 485 3.88 12.11 -2.15
CA PRO A 485 4.61 13.18 -1.45
C PRO A 485 6.11 12.91 -1.35
N TYR A 486 6.52 11.65 -1.27
CA TYR A 486 7.94 11.27 -1.15
C TYR A 486 8.58 10.90 -2.50
N GLY A 487 7.82 10.88 -3.59
CA GLY A 487 8.34 10.46 -4.90
C GLY A 487 8.77 8.99 -4.96
N TRP A 488 8.29 8.14 -4.05
CA TRP A 488 8.72 6.74 -3.91
C TRP A 488 8.14 5.83 -4.98
N ASN A 489 7.20 6.30 -5.81
CA ASN A 489 6.67 5.50 -6.92
C ASN A 489 7.64 5.43 -8.10
N ASP A 490 8.43 6.49 -8.32
CA ASP A 490 9.24 6.60 -9.54
C ASP A 490 10.31 5.51 -9.66
N PRO A 491 11.13 5.23 -8.63
CA PRO A 491 12.12 4.16 -8.70
C PRO A 491 11.50 2.77 -8.91
N ILE A 492 10.27 2.55 -8.42
CA ILE A 492 9.55 1.28 -8.56
C ILE A 492 9.03 1.15 -10.00
N ALA A 493 8.35 2.18 -10.50
CA ALA A 493 7.77 2.19 -11.83
C ALA A 493 8.83 2.01 -12.92
N GLU A 494 9.99 2.66 -12.79
CA GLU A 494 11.10 2.51 -13.73
C GLU A 494 11.63 1.06 -13.76
N GLN A 495 11.78 0.43 -12.60
CA GLN A 495 12.19 -0.98 -12.50
C GLN A 495 11.12 -1.96 -13.01
N LEU A 496 9.85 -1.58 -12.96
CA LEU A 496 8.76 -2.32 -13.60
C LEU A 496 8.68 -2.09 -15.12
N GLY A 497 9.54 -1.24 -15.71
CA GLY A 497 9.57 -0.97 -17.15
C GLY A 497 8.59 0.11 -17.62
N PHE A 498 7.98 0.87 -16.71
CA PHE A 498 7.20 2.04 -17.10
C PHE A 498 8.12 3.19 -17.53
N ALA A 499 7.66 4.00 -18.48
CA ALA A 499 8.32 5.24 -18.81
C ALA A 499 8.38 6.19 -17.59
N LYS A 500 9.39 7.06 -17.57
CA LYS A 500 9.42 8.17 -16.61
C LYS A 500 8.16 9.00 -16.74
N SER A 501 7.56 9.36 -15.60
CA SER A 501 6.37 10.21 -15.56
C SER A 501 6.60 11.48 -16.39
N SER A 502 5.70 11.77 -17.33
CA SER A 502 5.68 13.05 -18.03
C SER A 502 5.06 14.16 -17.17
N ALA A 503 4.26 13.78 -16.17
CA ALA A 503 3.69 14.68 -15.18
C ALA A 503 4.77 15.13 -14.19
N ARG A 504 4.94 16.46 -14.07
CA ARG A 504 5.64 17.04 -12.91
C ARG A 504 4.88 16.58 -11.67
N ARG A 505 5.59 15.93 -10.74
CA ARG A 505 5.02 15.40 -9.50
C ARG A 505 4.07 16.44 -8.90
N ALA A 506 2.90 16.00 -8.45
CA ALA A 506 2.11 16.85 -7.57
C ALA A 506 2.94 17.03 -6.30
N GLU A 507 3.71 18.11 -6.27
CA GLU A 507 4.54 18.49 -5.13
C GLU A 507 3.59 18.75 -3.97
N ALA A 508 3.63 17.88 -2.96
CA ALA A 508 3.08 18.20 -1.67
C ALA A 508 3.84 19.44 -1.19
N GLN A 509 3.20 20.61 -1.22
CA GLN A 509 3.78 21.80 -0.64
C GLN A 509 3.90 21.56 0.86
N ALA A 510 5.12 21.35 1.34
CA ALA A 510 5.45 21.48 2.75
C ALA A 510 5.13 22.92 3.14
N ILE A 511 3.98 23.12 3.78
CA ILE A 511 3.63 24.38 4.38
C ILE A 511 3.18 24.05 5.79
N ASP A 512 3.93 24.62 6.73
CA ASP A 512 3.71 24.65 8.17
C ASP A 512 4.42 23.53 8.95
N ILE A 513 5.74 23.71 9.12
CA ILE A 513 6.46 23.20 10.30
C ILE A 513 6.02 24.10 11.43
N GLY A 514 5.20 23.57 12.35
CA GLY A 514 4.73 24.37 13.47
C GLY A 514 4.30 23.57 14.69
N PRO A 515 4.54 24.09 15.90
CA PRO A 515 4.88 25.50 16.20
C PRO A 515 6.29 25.94 15.83
#